data_AF-A0A2V8KG27-F1
#
_entry.id   AF-A0A2V8KG27-F1
#
_cell.length_a   1.000
_cell.length_b   1.000
_cell.length_c   1.000
_cell.angle_alpha   90.00
_cell.angle_beta   90.00
_cell.angle_gamma   90.00
#
_symmetry.space_group_name_H-M   'P 1'
#
loop_
_entity.id
_entity.type
_entity.pdbx_description
1 polymer ?
#
loop_
_entity_poly.entity_id
_entity_poly.type
_entity_poly.pdbx_seq_one_letter_code
_entity_poly.pdbx_strand_id
1 'polypeptide(L)'
;MKKTHISALGIVVMSLLTGNLEARAAGCDPIGNLRFICDQVGPEDLAVVPGSEWVLSSGMAANGAIRLINLRDKTTTVLFPSPASKERPNKHTYDSCPGPIGSEGDKFRAHGLYLRSGPNAAHTLYVVHHGDRESIEVFEFDARPKPPTLTWTGCAVAPEPIGLNSVVGLVDGGFDGGREQR
;
A
#
# COMPACT_ATOMS: atom_id res chain seq x y z
N MET A 1 -53.14 -56.15 10.56
CA MET A 1 -53.50 -55.25 9.44
C MET A 1 -52.37 -54.27 9.21
N LYS A 2 -51.71 -54.35 8.05
CA LYS A 2 -50.56 -53.52 7.63
C LYS A 2 -51.05 -52.21 7.02
N LYS A 3 -50.51 -51.06 7.42
CA LYS A 3 -50.26 -49.90 6.54
C LYS A 3 -49.08 -49.09 7.10
N THR A 4 -47.90 -49.29 6.52
CA THR A 4 -46.73 -48.43 6.75
C THR A 4 -46.74 -47.39 5.62
N HIS A 5 -46.92 -46.12 5.97
CA HIS A 5 -46.87 -45.01 5.01
C HIS A 5 -45.41 -44.63 4.76
N ILE A 6 -44.95 -44.81 3.51
CA ILE A 6 -43.69 -44.25 3.02
C ILE A 6 -44.03 -42.87 2.45
N SER A 7 -43.65 -41.81 3.16
CA SER A 7 -43.65 -40.46 2.60
C SER A 7 -42.26 -40.19 2.03
N ALA A 8 -42.20 -39.93 0.73
CA ALA A 8 -40.98 -39.54 0.03
C ALA A 8 -41.11 -38.12 -0.53
N LEU A 9 -39.97 -37.42 -0.52
CA LEU A 9 -39.58 -36.25 -1.31
C LEU A 9 -40.23 -34.88 -0.96
N GLY A 10 -39.49 -33.77 -0.96
CA GLY A 10 -38.17 -33.54 -1.56
C GLY A 10 -37.42 -32.38 -0.90
N ILE A 11 -36.09 -32.50 -0.91
CA ILE A 11 -35.17 -31.44 -0.51
C ILE A 11 -34.90 -30.61 -1.78
N VAL A 12 -35.38 -29.38 -1.80
CA VAL A 12 -34.97 -28.38 -2.78
C VAL A 12 -33.62 -27.83 -2.32
N VAL A 13 -32.53 -28.21 -2.99
CA VAL A 13 -31.22 -27.59 -2.78
C VAL A 13 -31.19 -26.30 -3.59
N MET A 14 -31.45 -25.18 -2.92
CA MET A 14 -31.29 -23.84 -3.49
C MET A 14 -29.79 -23.49 -3.47
N SER A 15 -29.07 -23.74 -4.57
CA SER A 15 -27.67 -23.34 -4.71
C SER A 15 -27.58 -21.80 -4.76
N LEU A 16 -27.29 -21.19 -3.61
CA LEU A 16 -26.93 -19.78 -3.50
C LEU A 16 -25.54 -19.58 -4.14
N LEU A 17 -25.53 -19.17 -5.41
CA LEU A 17 -24.35 -18.58 -6.03
C LEU A 17 -24.12 -17.20 -5.39
N THR A 18 -23.42 -17.17 -4.25
CA THR A 18 -22.89 -15.93 -3.69
C THR A 18 -21.71 -15.47 -4.54
N GLY A 19 -21.99 -14.79 -5.63
CA GLY A 19 -20.99 -13.98 -6.31
C GLY A 19 -20.65 -12.80 -5.39
N ASN A 20 -19.40 -12.68 -4.98
CA ASN A 20 -18.90 -11.47 -4.34
C ASN A 20 -18.97 -10.33 -5.37
N LEU A 21 -20.04 -9.54 -5.33
CA LEU A 21 -20.05 -8.22 -5.97
C LEU A 21 -19.17 -7.31 -5.12
N GLU A 22 -17.88 -7.27 -5.42
CA GLU A 22 -17.03 -6.21 -4.91
C GLU A 22 -17.52 -4.87 -5.48
N ALA A 23 -17.82 -3.94 -4.59
CA ALA A 23 -18.21 -2.58 -4.97
C ALA A 23 -17.05 -1.94 -5.73
N ARG A 24 -17.23 -1.68 -7.02
CA ARG A 24 -16.27 -0.89 -7.80
C ARG A 24 -16.57 0.58 -7.63
N ALA A 25 -15.53 1.40 -7.45
CA ALA A 25 -15.67 2.85 -7.47
C ALA A 25 -16.37 3.30 -8.76
N ALA A 26 -17.30 4.25 -8.64
CA ALA A 26 -17.94 4.86 -9.81
C ALA A 26 -16.86 5.45 -10.74
N GLY A 27 -16.90 5.09 -12.03
CA GLY A 27 -15.95 5.60 -13.02
C GLY A 27 -14.72 4.74 -13.28
N CYS A 28 -14.64 3.51 -12.75
CA CYS A 28 -13.56 2.57 -13.11
C CYS A 28 -13.90 1.66 -14.32
N ASP A 29 -15.00 1.94 -15.02
CA ASP A 29 -15.37 1.20 -16.24
C ASP A 29 -14.39 1.52 -17.38
N PRO A 30 -14.06 0.52 -18.23
CA PRO A 30 -13.23 0.76 -19.41
C PRO A 30 -13.83 1.82 -20.35
N ILE A 31 -12.96 2.68 -20.91
CA ILE A 31 -13.32 3.63 -21.97
C ILE A 31 -12.61 3.20 -23.26
N GLY A 32 -13.34 2.59 -24.19
CA GLY A 32 -12.77 2.03 -25.42
C GLY A 32 -11.68 0.98 -25.11
N ASN A 33 -10.44 1.28 -25.51
CA ASN A 33 -9.27 0.42 -25.23
C ASN A 33 -8.54 0.79 -23.93
N LEU A 34 -8.95 1.87 -23.25
CA LEU A 34 -8.38 2.23 -21.95
C LEU A 34 -8.92 1.31 -20.86
N ARG A 35 -8.04 0.97 -19.92
CA ARG A 35 -8.34 0.16 -18.74
C ARG A 35 -7.77 0.89 -17.53
N PHE A 36 -8.54 0.92 -16.46
CA PHE A 36 -8.18 1.63 -15.25
C PHE A 36 -7.73 0.65 -14.16
N ILE A 37 -6.89 1.15 -13.25
CA ILE A 37 -6.57 0.48 -12.00
C ILE A 37 -7.48 1.12 -10.95
N CYS A 38 -8.33 0.32 -10.32
CA CYS A 38 -9.29 0.79 -9.35
C CYS A 38 -8.69 0.84 -7.92
N ASP A 39 -9.51 1.29 -6.98
CA ASP A 39 -9.22 1.23 -5.53
C ASP A 39 -7.99 2.03 -5.09
N GLN A 40 -7.71 3.10 -5.84
CA GLN A 40 -6.77 4.14 -5.46
C GLN A 40 -7.47 5.22 -4.63
N VAL A 41 -6.73 5.85 -3.72
CA VAL A 41 -7.22 6.94 -2.86
C VAL A 41 -6.18 8.05 -2.86
N GLY A 42 -6.45 9.12 -3.62
CA GLY A 42 -5.53 10.24 -3.82
C GLY A 42 -4.13 9.82 -4.30
N PRO A 43 -3.98 8.96 -5.33
CA PRO A 43 -2.64 8.56 -5.79
C PRO A 43 -1.90 9.79 -6.32
N GLU A 44 -0.75 10.10 -5.73
CA GLU A 44 0.03 11.29 -6.09
C GLU A 44 1.35 10.92 -6.80
N ASP A 45 1.99 9.82 -6.39
CA ASP A 45 3.26 9.36 -6.95
C ASP A 45 3.31 7.82 -7.09
N LEU A 46 4.15 7.34 -8.01
CA LEU A 46 4.27 5.95 -8.43
C LEU A 46 5.74 5.50 -8.53
N ALA A 47 6.05 4.31 -8.03
CA ALA A 47 7.35 3.68 -8.20
C ALA A 47 7.22 2.28 -8.81
N VAL A 48 7.92 2.06 -9.92
CA VAL A 48 8.01 0.74 -10.56
C VAL A 48 8.93 -0.16 -9.75
N VAL A 49 8.49 -1.39 -9.48
CA VAL A 49 9.35 -2.41 -8.84
C VAL A 49 10.17 -3.12 -9.93
N PRO A 50 11.51 -2.99 -9.92
CA PRO A 50 12.38 -3.53 -10.96
C PRO A 50 12.20 -5.03 -11.21
N GLY A 51 12.20 -5.43 -12.48
CA GLY A 51 12.14 -6.84 -12.89
C GLY A 51 10.85 -7.56 -12.51
N SER A 52 9.78 -6.81 -12.22
CA SER A 52 8.51 -7.38 -11.77
C SER A 52 7.31 -6.67 -12.38
N GLU A 53 6.12 -7.09 -11.95
CA GLU A 53 4.82 -6.66 -12.48
C GLU A 53 4.12 -5.73 -11.50
N TRP A 54 4.88 -5.22 -10.54
CA TRP A 54 4.37 -4.48 -9.41
C TRP A 54 4.71 -2.99 -9.54
N VAL A 55 3.75 -2.16 -9.16
CA VAL A 55 3.95 -0.72 -8.97
C VAL A 55 3.50 -0.37 -7.57
N LEU A 56 4.27 0.49 -6.88
CA LEU A 56 3.86 1.11 -5.64
C LEU A 56 3.16 2.43 -5.95
N SER A 57 2.06 2.70 -5.27
CA SER A 57 1.35 3.98 -5.34
C SER A 57 1.24 4.61 -3.97
N SER A 58 1.43 5.93 -3.91
CA SER A 58 1.14 6.73 -2.73
C SER A 58 -0.36 7.04 -2.61
N GLY A 59 -0.73 7.79 -1.56
CA GLY A 59 -2.10 8.16 -1.25
C GLY A 59 -2.16 9.43 -0.40
N MET A 60 -2.27 10.59 -1.06
CA MET A 60 -2.31 11.92 -0.48
C MET A 60 -3.78 12.39 -0.31
N ALA A 61 -4.55 11.61 0.43
CA ALA A 61 -5.95 11.91 0.79
C ALA A 61 -6.34 11.21 2.09
N ALA A 62 -7.52 11.53 2.66
CA ALA A 62 -8.07 10.82 3.82
C ALA A 62 -8.08 9.30 3.60
N ASN A 63 -7.61 8.54 4.60
CA ASN A 63 -7.32 7.10 4.47
C ASN A 63 -6.28 6.78 3.38
N GLY A 64 -5.26 7.64 3.30
CA GLY A 64 -4.08 7.44 2.46
C GLY A 64 -3.38 6.12 2.79
N ALA A 65 -2.64 5.59 1.82
CA ALA A 65 -1.94 4.33 1.98
C ALA A 65 -0.78 4.23 0.99
N ILE A 66 0.21 3.41 1.34
CA ILE A 66 1.14 2.80 0.39
C ILE A 66 0.44 1.57 -0.18
N ARG A 67 0.17 1.60 -1.49
CA ARG A 67 -0.56 0.56 -2.21
C ARG A 67 0.36 -0.17 -3.17
N LEU A 68 0.11 -1.46 -3.34
CA LEU A 68 0.75 -2.32 -4.33
C LEU A 68 -0.25 -2.61 -5.45
N ILE A 69 0.15 -2.32 -6.68
CA ILE A 69 -0.63 -2.52 -7.89
C ILE A 69 -0.02 -3.68 -8.67
N ASN A 70 -0.82 -4.68 -9.01
CA ASN A 70 -0.45 -5.73 -9.95
C ASN A 70 -0.82 -5.30 -11.38
N LEU A 71 0.18 -5.18 -12.26
CA LEU A 71 -0.05 -4.75 -13.64
C LEU A 71 -0.73 -5.81 -14.52
N ARG A 72 -0.65 -7.11 -14.18
CA ARG A 72 -1.31 -8.17 -14.95
C ARG A 72 -2.82 -8.12 -14.81
N ASP A 73 -3.31 -8.19 -13.58
CA ASP A 73 -4.74 -8.28 -13.27
C ASP A 73 -5.38 -6.95 -12.85
N LYS A 74 -4.56 -5.89 -12.70
CA LYS A 74 -4.98 -4.53 -12.32
C LYS A 74 -5.59 -4.44 -10.92
N THR A 75 -5.21 -5.38 -10.04
CA THR A 75 -5.62 -5.39 -8.64
C THR A 75 -4.74 -4.48 -7.79
N THR A 76 -5.33 -3.98 -6.70
CA THR A 76 -4.68 -3.09 -5.73
C THR A 76 -4.74 -3.72 -4.34
N THR A 77 -3.62 -3.73 -3.63
CA THR A 77 -3.52 -4.18 -2.23
C THR A 77 -2.93 -3.09 -1.36
N VAL A 78 -3.48 -2.85 -0.17
CA VAL A 78 -2.88 -1.94 0.82
C VAL A 78 -1.72 -2.64 1.50
N LEU A 79 -0.51 -2.07 1.43
CA LEU A 79 0.65 -2.56 2.18
C LEU A 79 0.76 -1.87 3.54
N PHE A 80 0.50 -0.55 3.58
CA PHE A 80 0.64 0.25 4.79
C PHE A 80 -0.30 1.48 4.74
N PRO A 81 -0.93 1.88 5.86
CA PRO A 81 -1.05 1.12 7.11
C PRO A 81 -1.90 -0.14 6.90
N SER A 82 -1.51 -1.27 7.48
CA SER A 82 -2.29 -2.51 7.46
C SER A 82 -2.04 -3.37 8.70
N PRO A 83 -2.97 -4.25 9.11
CA PRO A 83 -2.73 -5.20 10.20
C PRO A 83 -1.56 -6.16 9.96
N ALA A 84 -1.16 -6.34 8.69
CA ALA A 84 -0.02 -7.17 8.31
C ALA A 84 1.31 -6.39 8.31
N SER A 85 1.29 -5.09 8.63
CA SER A 85 2.49 -4.26 8.66
C SER A 85 3.47 -4.79 9.70
N LYS A 86 4.74 -4.89 9.29
CA LYS A 86 5.83 -5.32 10.15
C LYS A 86 6.68 -4.11 10.51
N GLU A 87 7.29 -4.18 11.68
CA GLU A 87 8.24 -3.19 12.15
C GLU A 87 9.55 -3.89 12.51
N ARG A 88 10.67 -3.33 12.04
CA ARG A 88 12.02 -3.74 12.44
C ARG A 88 12.90 -2.48 12.54
N PRO A 89 12.78 -1.73 13.65
CA PRO A 89 13.45 -0.44 13.79
C PRO A 89 14.98 -0.58 13.72
N ASN A 90 15.60 0.18 12.81
CA ASN A 90 17.06 0.33 12.73
C ASN A 90 17.48 1.60 13.48
N LYS A 91 17.59 1.48 14.81
CA LYS A 91 17.98 2.58 15.70
C LYS A 91 19.44 3.03 15.55
N HIS A 92 20.26 2.27 14.82
CA HIS A 92 21.63 2.68 14.53
C HIS A 92 21.67 3.71 13.40
N THR A 93 20.89 3.50 12.34
CA THR A 93 20.80 4.44 11.21
C THR A 93 19.81 5.58 11.47
N TYR A 94 18.70 5.31 12.16
CA TYR A 94 17.62 6.26 12.43
C TYR A 94 17.49 6.51 13.94
N ASP A 95 18.57 6.97 14.55
CA ASP A 95 18.67 7.15 16.01
C ASP A 95 17.75 8.25 16.55
N SER A 96 17.48 9.28 15.75
CA SER A 96 16.56 10.38 16.08
C SER A 96 15.09 10.09 15.77
N CYS A 97 14.76 8.92 15.21
CA CYS A 97 13.38 8.58 14.86
C CYS A 97 12.57 8.25 16.13
N PRO A 98 11.46 8.94 16.42
CA PRO A 98 10.74 8.77 17.69
C PRO A 98 9.93 7.47 17.76
N GLY A 99 9.75 6.77 16.64
CA GLY A 99 9.04 5.49 16.60
C GLY A 99 8.24 5.25 15.31
N PRO A 100 7.56 4.10 15.24
CA PRO A 100 6.71 3.73 14.11
C PRO A 100 5.47 4.63 13.99
N ILE A 101 4.82 4.56 12.84
CA ILE A 101 3.56 5.25 12.49
C ILE A 101 2.48 4.24 12.09
N GLY A 102 1.30 4.71 11.66
CA GLY A 102 0.25 3.86 11.10
C GLY A 102 -0.92 3.55 12.05
N SER A 103 -0.88 4.03 13.30
CA SER A 103 -2.01 4.04 14.24
C SER A 103 -2.86 5.33 14.16
N GLU A 104 -2.56 6.20 13.21
CA GLU A 104 -3.09 7.57 13.08
C GLU A 104 -4.47 7.62 12.39
N GLY A 105 -5.02 6.45 12.02
CA GLY A 105 -6.33 6.33 11.38
C GLY A 105 -6.38 7.00 10.02
N ASP A 106 -7.39 7.85 9.81
CA ASP A 106 -7.63 8.52 8.54
C ASP A 106 -6.70 9.72 8.29
N LYS A 107 -5.73 9.99 9.18
CA LYS A 107 -4.74 11.06 9.05
C LYS A 107 -3.50 10.69 8.25
N PHE A 108 -3.14 9.40 8.17
CA PHE A 108 -1.96 8.97 7.42
C PHE A 108 -2.08 9.38 5.94
N ARG A 109 -1.06 10.07 5.42
CA ARG A 109 -0.91 10.43 4.00
C ARG A 109 0.45 9.96 3.53
N ALA A 110 0.47 9.25 2.42
CA ALA A 110 1.69 9.01 1.66
C ALA A 110 1.70 9.97 0.47
N HIS A 111 2.74 10.80 0.36
CA HIS A 111 2.91 11.77 -0.72
C HIS A 111 3.97 11.26 -1.72
N GLY A 112 5.05 12.01 -1.98
CA GLY A 112 6.14 11.51 -2.83
C GLY A 112 6.78 10.23 -2.29
N LEU A 113 7.21 9.35 -3.20
CA LEU A 113 7.87 8.09 -2.84
C LEU A 113 9.06 7.79 -3.75
N TYR A 114 10.03 7.04 -3.22
CA TYR A 114 11.19 6.61 -4.00
C TYR A 114 11.62 5.21 -3.61
N LEU A 115 11.66 4.31 -4.59
CA LEU A 115 12.11 2.94 -4.42
C LEU A 115 13.58 2.81 -4.85
N ARG A 116 14.50 2.82 -3.88
CA ARG A 116 15.89 2.49 -4.16
C ARG A 116 16.05 0.99 -4.32
N SER A 117 16.49 0.58 -5.50
CA SER A 117 16.84 -0.80 -5.80
C SER A 117 17.96 -1.29 -4.87
N GLY A 118 17.84 -2.54 -4.46
CA GLY A 118 18.82 -3.23 -3.65
C GLY A 118 19.00 -4.68 -4.12
N PRO A 119 19.97 -5.41 -3.56
CA PRO A 119 20.30 -6.75 -4.01
C PRO A 119 19.17 -7.74 -3.72
N ASN A 120 19.09 -8.81 -4.51
CA ASN A 120 18.19 -9.94 -4.28
C ASN A 120 16.71 -9.55 -4.12
N ALA A 121 16.25 -8.55 -4.89
CA ALA A 121 14.87 -8.05 -4.85
C ALA A 121 14.42 -7.52 -3.47
N ALA A 122 15.37 -7.17 -2.60
CA ALA A 122 15.13 -6.40 -1.39
C ALA A 122 15.48 -4.93 -1.67
N HIS A 123 14.53 -4.04 -1.45
CA HIS A 123 14.62 -2.63 -1.80
C HIS A 123 14.39 -1.75 -0.58
N THR A 124 14.84 -0.50 -0.67
CA THR A 124 14.51 0.52 0.33
C THR A 124 13.47 1.46 -0.28
N LEU A 125 12.30 1.55 0.35
CA LEU A 125 11.27 2.51 -0.02
C LEU A 125 11.34 3.69 0.94
N TYR A 126 11.49 4.89 0.38
CA TYR A 126 11.34 6.15 1.09
C TYR A 126 9.98 6.73 0.75
N VAL A 127 9.28 7.26 1.76
CA VAL A 127 7.94 7.83 1.58
C VAL A 127 7.85 9.13 2.36
N VAL A 128 7.45 10.21 1.69
CA VAL A 128 7.03 11.43 2.35
C VAL A 128 5.70 11.16 3.05
N HIS A 129 5.69 11.39 4.36
CA HIS A 129 4.54 11.19 5.21
C HIS A 129 4.03 12.51 5.74
N HIS A 130 2.71 12.69 5.62
CA HIS A 130 1.96 13.70 6.35
C HIS A 130 0.97 13.00 7.27
N GLY A 131 0.76 13.53 8.46
CA GLY A 131 -0.10 12.91 9.48
C GLY A 131 0.09 13.58 10.82
N ASP A 132 0.35 12.79 11.86
CA ASP A 132 0.70 13.33 13.17
C ASP A 132 2.15 13.87 13.21
N ARG A 133 2.94 13.65 12.15
CA ARG A 133 4.26 14.26 11.92
C ARG A 133 4.57 14.47 10.43
N GLU A 134 5.40 15.48 10.14
CA GLU A 134 6.08 15.61 8.85
C GLU A 134 7.38 14.81 8.85
N SER A 135 7.51 13.85 7.95
CA SER A 135 8.67 12.95 7.93
C SER A 135 8.91 12.29 6.58
N ILE A 136 10.14 11.80 6.41
CA ILE A 136 10.45 10.75 5.46
C ILE A 136 10.46 9.43 6.23
N GLU A 137 9.56 8.54 5.88
CA GLU A 137 9.42 7.20 6.43
C GLU A 137 10.17 6.19 5.58
N VAL A 138 10.85 5.25 6.22
CA VAL A 138 11.71 4.29 5.55
C VAL A 138 11.27 2.87 5.78
N PHE A 139 11.05 2.16 4.68
CA PHE A 139 10.62 0.78 4.66
C PHE A 139 11.61 -0.10 3.91
N GLU A 140 11.78 -1.32 4.40
CA GLU A 140 12.26 -2.43 3.57
C GLU A 140 11.09 -2.97 2.76
N PHE A 141 11.27 -3.04 1.44
CA PHE A 141 10.34 -3.65 0.51
C PHE A 141 10.95 -4.96 -0.02
N ASP A 142 10.35 -6.08 0.33
CA ASP A 142 10.77 -7.41 -0.12
C ASP A 142 9.86 -7.89 -1.25
N ALA A 143 10.40 -7.92 -2.46
CA ALA A 143 9.68 -8.31 -3.68
C ALA A 143 9.79 -9.82 -4.01
N ARG A 144 10.49 -10.61 -3.19
CA ARG A 144 10.61 -12.06 -3.36
C ARG A 144 9.29 -12.81 -3.12
N PRO A 145 8.53 -12.55 -2.02
CA PRO A 145 7.23 -13.17 -1.84
C PRO A 145 6.22 -12.64 -2.85
N LYS A 146 5.14 -13.42 -3.07
CA LYS A 146 4.02 -13.04 -3.94
C LYS A 146 2.73 -13.14 -3.10
N PRO A 147 2.13 -12.02 -2.68
CA PRO A 147 2.54 -10.64 -2.96
C PRO A 147 3.81 -10.19 -2.17
N PRO A 148 4.53 -9.17 -2.68
CA PRO A 148 5.56 -8.44 -1.96
C PRO A 148 5.14 -7.98 -0.56
N THR A 149 6.12 -7.78 0.32
CA THR A 149 5.88 -7.34 1.71
C THR A 149 6.63 -6.06 2.05
N LEU A 150 6.08 -5.30 3.00
CA LEU A 150 6.65 -4.04 3.48
C LEU A 150 6.92 -4.13 4.99
N THR A 151 8.12 -3.70 5.40
CA THR A 151 8.52 -3.63 6.81
C THR A 151 9.02 -2.23 7.12
N TRP A 152 8.42 -1.53 8.08
CA TRP A 152 8.91 -0.23 8.53
C TRP A 152 10.23 -0.38 9.29
N THR A 153 11.20 0.50 9.00
CA THR A 153 12.56 0.41 9.56
C THR A 153 13.03 1.68 10.26
N GLY A 154 12.41 2.83 10.01
CA GLY A 154 12.78 4.09 10.65
C GLY A 154 12.26 5.30 9.89
N CYS A 155 12.73 6.48 10.30
CA CYS A 155 12.26 7.75 9.77
C CYS A 155 13.29 8.86 9.97
N ALA A 156 13.11 9.96 9.23
CA ALA A 156 13.65 11.27 9.58
C ALA A 156 12.50 12.27 9.66
N VAL A 157 12.36 12.93 10.81
CA VAL A 157 11.33 13.95 11.04
C VAL A 157 11.83 15.28 10.46
N ALA A 158 11.01 15.93 9.63
CA ALA A 158 11.33 17.24 9.12
C ALA A 158 11.24 18.28 10.25
N PRO A 159 12.15 19.27 10.29
CA PRO A 159 12.00 20.38 11.22
C PRO A 159 10.86 21.29 10.78
N GLU A 160 10.13 21.84 11.75
CA GLU A 160 9.15 22.89 11.49
C GLU A 160 9.84 24.15 10.90
N PRO A 161 9.21 24.87 9.94
CA PRO A 161 7.87 24.66 9.36
C PRO A 161 7.90 23.93 8.00
N ILE A 162 8.85 23.02 7.78
CA ILE A 162 9.06 22.40 6.47
C ILE A 162 7.92 21.42 6.14
N GLY A 163 7.22 21.69 5.03
CA GLY A 163 6.37 20.71 4.36
C GLY A 163 7.14 20.02 3.24
N LEU A 164 7.22 18.69 3.31
CA LEU A 164 7.88 17.87 2.30
C LEU A 164 6.92 17.62 1.12
N ASN A 165 7.47 17.38 -0.06
CA ASN A 165 6.71 17.02 -1.25
C ASN A 165 7.25 15.70 -1.82
N SER A 166 8.55 15.68 -2.13
CA SER A 166 9.22 14.57 -2.80
C SER A 166 10.40 14.05 -2.00
N VAL A 167 10.85 12.84 -2.35
CA VAL A 167 12.05 12.24 -1.77
C VAL A 167 12.84 11.52 -2.87
N VAL A 168 14.16 11.52 -2.76
CA VAL A 168 15.04 10.72 -3.62
C VAL A 168 16.08 10.00 -2.76
N GLY A 169 16.30 8.72 -3.04
CA GLY A 169 17.35 7.94 -2.41
C GLY A 169 18.71 8.20 -3.05
N LEU A 170 19.74 8.38 -2.23
CA LEU A 170 21.12 8.58 -2.65
C LEU A 170 21.88 7.24 -2.73
N VAL A 171 22.97 7.24 -3.48
CA VAL A 171 23.81 6.06 -3.76
C VAL A 171 24.52 5.52 -2.52
N ASP A 172 24.73 6.36 -1.51
CA ASP A 172 25.49 6.05 -0.30
C ASP A 172 24.64 5.47 0.84
N GLY A 173 23.33 5.34 0.66
CA GLY A 173 22.43 4.94 1.73
C GLY A 173 21.46 6.03 2.16
N GLY A 174 21.81 7.30 1.95
CA GLY A 174 21.02 8.46 2.34
C GLY A 174 19.82 8.76 1.45
N PHE A 175 19.19 9.89 1.69
CA PHE A 175 18.10 10.45 0.88
C PHE A 175 18.07 11.99 1.00
N ASP A 176 17.44 12.64 0.04
CA ASP A 176 17.15 14.07 0.05
C ASP A 176 15.63 14.31 -0.09
N GLY A 177 15.11 15.30 0.63
CA GLY A 177 13.70 15.65 0.69
C GLY A 177 13.43 16.97 -0.01
N GLY A 178 12.63 16.93 -1.09
CA GLY A 178 12.15 18.14 -1.77
C GLY A 178 11.01 18.79 -0.99
N ARG A 179 11.00 20.11 -0.90
CA ARG A 179 9.90 20.87 -0.27
C ARG A 179 8.80 21.19 -1.26
N GLU A 180 7.59 21.35 -0.76
CA GLU A 180 6.49 21.97 -1.50
C GLU A 180 6.85 23.43 -1.82
N GLN A 181 6.82 23.81 -3.09
CA GLN A 181 6.95 25.22 -3.49
C GLN A 181 5.59 25.89 -3.33
N ARG A 182 5.42 26.64 -2.24
CA ARG A 182 4.26 27.52 -2.07
C ARG A 182 4.47 28.87 -2.75
#